data_AF-A0A3B9P8J1-F1
#
_entry.id   AF-A0A3B9P8J1-F1
#
_cell.length_a   1.000
_cell.length_b   1.000
_cell.length_c   1.000
_cell.angle_alpha   90.00
_cell.angle_beta   90.00
_cell.angle_gamma   90.00
#
_symmetry.space_group_name_H-M   'P 1'
#
loop_
_entity.id
_entity.type
_entity.pdbx_description
1 polymer ?
#
loop_
_entity_poly.entity_id
_entity_poly.type
_entity_poly.pdbx_seq_one_letter_code
_entity_poly.pdbx_strand_id
1 'polypeptide(L)'
;MNKWTLEEALAAADKLGIDFSKVKYTQEEFLVGMNIELEHGLVDPDTNVTDNDPLTTAKIAKAHLNEFPEYYHKDIGLKAWEHAVEAFEGDPKGKKLQIV
;
A
#
# COMPACT_ATOMS: atom_id res chain seq x y z
N MET A 1 -7.83 -13.57 -2.28
CA MET A 1 -6.64 -13.17 -3.06
C MET A 1 -5.43 -13.87 -2.50
N ASN A 2 -4.57 -14.38 -3.38
CA ASN A 2 -3.22 -14.78 -2.95
C ASN A 2 -2.40 -13.52 -2.75
N LYS A 3 -1.75 -13.40 -1.59
CA LYS A 3 -0.82 -12.31 -1.29
C LYS A 3 0.53 -12.61 -1.95
N TRP A 4 1.24 -11.55 -2.34
CA TRP A 4 2.63 -11.62 -2.72
C TRP A 4 3.49 -12.06 -1.52
N THR A 5 4.52 -12.82 -1.83
CA THR A 5 5.63 -13.14 -0.93
C THR A 5 6.67 -12.02 -0.95
N LEU A 6 7.56 -12.00 0.05
CA LEU A 6 8.69 -11.07 0.08
C LEU A 6 9.60 -11.27 -1.14
N GLU A 7 9.82 -12.51 -1.57
CA GLU A 7 10.65 -12.81 -2.74
C GLU A 7 10.07 -12.19 -4.03
N GLU A 8 8.76 -12.33 -4.25
CA GLU A 8 8.08 -11.72 -5.41
C GLU A 8 8.14 -10.18 -5.37
N ALA A 9 7.97 -9.59 -4.18
CA ALA A 9 8.10 -8.16 -4.00
C ALA A 9 9.52 -7.67 -4.29
N LEU A 10 10.55 -8.37 -3.79
CA LEU A 10 11.94 -8.02 -4.05
C LEU A 10 12.32 -8.19 -5.53
N ALA A 11 11.79 -9.19 -6.22
CA ALA A 11 11.98 -9.34 -7.66
C ALA A 11 11.34 -8.18 -8.46
N ALA A 12 10.19 -7.66 -8.02
CA ALA A 12 9.61 -6.46 -8.61
C ALA A 12 10.41 -5.20 -8.25
N ALA A 13 10.88 -5.07 -7.01
CA ALA A 13 11.71 -3.96 -6.54
C ALA A 13 13.02 -3.84 -7.34
N ASP A 14 13.67 -4.97 -7.63
CA ASP A 14 14.89 -5.05 -8.46
C ASP A 14 14.62 -4.52 -9.88
N LYS A 15 13.54 -5.00 -10.53
CA LYS A 15 13.09 -4.49 -11.84
C LYS A 15 12.77 -3.00 -11.84
N LEU A 16 12.36 -2.44 -10.69
CA LEU A 16 12.06 -1.03 -10.50
C LEU A 16 13.28 -0.19 -10.06
N GLY A 17 14.45 -0.82 -9.89
CA GLY A 17 15.69 -0.19 -9.46
C GLY A 17 15.60 0.41 -8.06
N ILE A 18 14.81 -0.20 -7.16
CA ILE A 18 14.68 0.26 -5.77
C ILE A 18 15.92 -0.18 -5.00
N ASP A 19 16.67 0.80 -4.53
CA ASP A 19 17.77 0.58 -3.58
C ASP A 19 17.27 0.86 -2.16
N PHE A 20 16.99 -0.20 -1.41
CA PHE A 20 16.50 -0.11 -0.03
C PHE A 20 17.49 0.56 0.95
N SER A 21 18.75 0.75 0.56
CA SER A 21 19.71 1.55 1.36
C SER A 21 19.57 3.06 1.15
N LYS A 22 18.86 3.49 0.10
CA LYS A 22 18.69 4.90 -0.29
C LYS A 22 17.28 5.44 -0.05
N VAL A 23 16.27 4.58 -0.15
CA VAL A 23 14.87 4.97 0.12
C VAL A 23 14.59 4.98 1.63
N LYS A 24 13.44 5.55 2.02
CA LYS A 24 13.08 5.78 3.43
C LYS A 24 12.09 4.76 3.99
N TYR A 25 11.88 3.66 3.28
CA TYR A 25 10.92 2.62 3.63
C TYR A 25 11.59 1.24 3.54
N THR A 26 11.06 0.26 4.26
CA THR A 26 11.63 -1.08 4.33
C THR A 26 11.12 -1.99 3.21
N GLN A 27 11.75 -3.17 3.07
CA GLN A 27 11.29 -4.21 2.15
C GLN A 27 9.90 -4.71 2.55
N GLU A 28 9.63 -4.80 3.84
CA GLU A 28 8.35 -5.20 4.41
C GLU A 28 7.27 -4.15 4.14
N GLU A 29 7.57 -2.86 4.29
CA GLU A 29 6.62 -1.79 3.95
C GLU A 29 6.28 -1.78 2.46
N PHE A 30 7.26 -2.05 1.61
CA PHE A 30 7.03 -2.23 0.17
C PHE A 30 6.15 -3.45 -0.14
N LEU A 31 6.41 -4.59 0.51
CA LEU A 31 5.58 -5.80 0.40
C LEU A 31 4.13 -5.56 0.89
N VAL A 32 3.97 -4.85 2.01
CA VAL A 32 2.65 -4.49 2.53
C VAL A 32 1.92 -3.61 1.52
N GLY A 33 2.60 -2.60 0.97
CA GLY A 33 2.07 -1.77 -0.10
C GLY A 33 1.60 -2.59 -1.30
N MET A 34 2.47 -3.44 -1.86
CA MET A 34 2.10 -4.32 -2.98
C MET A 34 0.88 -5.21 -2.69
N ASN A 35 0.72 -5.66 -1.45
CA ASN A 35 -0.42 -6.49 -1.05
C ASN A 35 -1.71 -5.70 -0.85
N ILE A 36 -1.63 -4.42 -0.47
CA ILE A 36 -2.78 -3.52 -0.39
C ILE A 36 -3.22 -3.14 -1.82
N GLU A 37 -2.27 -2.76 -2.67
CA GLU A 37 -2.55 -2.33 -4.05
C GLU A 37 -3.07 -3.47 -4.96
N LEU A 38 -3.05 -4.73 -4.51
CA LEU A 38 -3.76 -5.83 -5.17
C LEU A 38 -5.28 -5.57 -5.29
N GLU A 39 -5.84 -4.69 -4.45
CA GLU A 39 -7.22 -4.22 -4.56
C GLU A 39 -7.51 -3.58 -5.93
N HIS A 40 -6.49 -3.01 -6.58
CA HIS A 40 -6.58 -2.45 -7.93
C HIS A 40 -6.32 -3.46 -9.05
N GLY A 41 -6.40 -4.75 -8.74
CA GLY A 41 -6.30 -5.85 -9.69
C GLY A 41 -7.63 -6.54 -9.96
N LEU A 42 -7.63 -7.86 -10.01
CA LEU A 42 -8.80 -8.67 -10.41
C LEU A 42 -9.93 -8.74 -9.35
N VAL A 43 -9.85 -7.93 -8.30
CA VAL A 43 -10.84 -7.91 -7.22
C VAL A 43 -12.14 -7.27 -7.68
N ASP A 44 -12.03 -6.14 -8.35
CA ASP A 44 -13.13 -5.37 -8.90
C ASP A 44 -12.82 -5.02 -10.37
N PRO A 45 -13.56 -5.58 -11.34
CA PRO A 45 -13.31 -5.34 -12.75
C PRO A 45 -13.51 -3.88 -13.17
N ASP A 46 -14.32 -3.10 -12.45
CA ASP A 46 -14.58 -1.69 -12.79
C ASP A 46 -13.40 -0.78 -12.40
N THR A 47 -12.57 -1.21 -11.45
CA THR A 47 -11.40 -0.47 -10.96
C THR A 47 -10.07 -1.21 -11.18
N ASN A 48 -10.09 -2.31 -11.94
CA ASN A 48 -8.90 -3.07 -12.30
C ASN A 48 -8.00 -2.26 -13.25
N VAL A 49 -6.82 -1.90 -12.76
CA VAL A 49 -5.79 -1.19 -13.54
C VAL A 49 -4.45 -1.92 -13.57
N THR A 50 -4.33 -3.01 -12.81
CA THR A 50 -3.08 -3.78 -12.71
C THR A 50 -3.15 -5.15 -13.36
N ASP A 51 -4.35 -5.72 -13.58
CA ASP A 51 -4.54 -7.12 -13.98
C ASP A 51 -3.83 -8.14 -13.05
N ASN A 52 -3.61 -7.78 -11.78
CA ASN A 52 -2.72 -8.49 -10.85
C ASN A 52 -1.26 -8.63 -11.37
N ASP A 53 -0.83 -7.83 -12.33
CA ASP A 53 0.56 -7.80 -12.78
C ASP A 53 1.47 -7.28 -11.66
N PRO A 54 2.45 -8.08 -11.20
CA PRO A 54 3.27 -7.73 -10.04
C PRO A 54 4.06 -6.43 -10.26
N LEU A 55 4.51 -6.14 -11.48
CA LEU A 55 5.30 -4.94 -11.76
C LEU A 55 4.44 -3.68 -11.77
N THR A 56 3.22 -3.76 -12.29
CA THR A 56 2.26 -2.64 -12.32
C THR A 56 1.76 -2.33 -10.91
N THR A 57 1.40 -3.35 -10.13
CA THR A 57 1.07 -3.22 -8.70
C THR A 57 2.23 -2.61 -7.89
N ALA A 58 3.46 -3.09 -8.12
CA ALA A 58 4.66 -2.57 -7.48
C ALA A 58 4.94 -1.08 -7.78
N LYS A 59 4.58 -0.59 -8.97
CA LYS A 59 4.72 0.83 -9.32
C LYS A 59 3.80 1.72 -8.50
N ILE A 60 2.57 1.27 -8.22
CA ILE A 60 1.61 2.01 -7.40
C ILE A 60 2.13 2.09 -5.97
N ALA A 61 2.53 0.94 -5.39
CA ALA A 61 3.14 0.90 -4.06
C ALA A 61 4.38 1.80 -3.94
N LYS A 62 5.28 1.76 -4.94
CA LYS A 62 6.46 2.63 -5.01
C LYS A 62 6.08 4.11 -5.09
N ALA A 63 5.04 4.48 -5.82
CA ALA A 63 4.62 5.87 -5.96
C ALA A 63 4.19 6.44 -4.60
N HIS A 64 3.31 5.75 -3.88
CA HIS A 64 2.87 6.18 -2.55
C HIS A 64 4.04 6.28 -1.56
N LEU A 65 4.92 5.27 -1.54
CA LEU A 65 6.09 5.26 -0.64
C LEU A 65 7.14 6.34 -0.97
N ASN A 66 7.24 6.77 -2.22
CA ASN A 66 8.09 7.90 -2.61
C ASN A 66 7.51 9.25 -2.16
N GLU A 67 6.19 9.39 -2.17
CA GLU A 67 5.50 10.60 -1.70
C GLU A 67 5.47 10.68 -0.18
N PHE A 68 5.20 9.54 0.47
CA PHE A 68 5.09 9.43 1.92
C PHE A 68 5.59 8.05 2.38
N PRO A 69 6.82 7.94 2.94
CA PRO A 69 7.40 6.66 3.31
C PRO A 69 6.56 5.85 4.30
N GLU A 70 5.83 6.52 5.18
CA GLU A 70 4.98 5.90 6.19
C GLU A 70 3.58 5.52 5.66
N TYR A 71 3.32 5.65 4.36
CA TYR A 71 1.97 5.48 3.77
C TYR A 71 1.33 4.14 4.12
N TYR A 72 2.10 3.05 4.16
CA TYR A 72 1.61 1.72 4.53
C TYR A 72 1.93 1.31 5.97
N HIS A 73 2.43 2.23 6.80
CA HIS A 73 2.72 1.93 8.19
C HIS A 73 1.43 1.59 8.95
N LYS A 74 1.40 0.45 9.63
CA LYS A 74 0.18 -0.06 10.29
C LYS A 74 -0.42 0.88 11.34
N ASP A 75 0.43 1.67 12.01
CA ASP A 75 0.02 2.50 13.15
C ASP A 75 -0.23 3.98 12.80
N ILE A 76 0.25 4.46 11.64
CA ILE A 76 0.16 5.89 11.26
C ILE A 76 -0.14 6.14 9.77
N GLY A 77 -0.18 5.10 8.94
CA GLY A 77 -0.46 5.18 7.51
C GLY A 77 -1.93 4.87 7.18
N LEU A 78 -2.16 4.42 5.95
CA LEU A 78 -3.48 4.11 5.39
C LEU A 78 -4.34 3.25 6.32
N LYS A 79 -3.81 2.12 6.80
CA LYS A 79 -4.56 1.21 7.67
C LYS A 79 -4.95 1.84 9.01
N ALA A 80 -4.09 2.69 9.57
CA ALA A 80 -4.43 3.41 10.81
C ALA A 80 -5.54 4.43 10.59
N TRP A 81 -5.52 5.11 9.44
CA TRP A 81 -6.61 6.00 9.03
C TRP A 81 -7.92 5.23 8.81
N GLU A 82 -7.89 4.14 8.06
CA GLU A 82 -9.07 3.29 7.80
C GLU A 82 -9.67 2.78 9.12
N HIS A 83 -8.85 2.21 10.01
CA HIS A 83 -9.34 1.75 11.32
C HIS A 83 -9.93 2.90 12.15
N ALA A 84 -9.34 4.09 12.13
CA ALA A 84 -9.87 5.25 12.87
C ALA A 84 -11.22 5.72 12.32
N VAL A 85 -11.41 5.66 11.00
CA VAL A 85 -12.69 6.01 10.35
C VAL A 85 -13.75 4.93 10.63
N GLU A 86 -13.39 3.65 10.53
CA GLU A 86 -14.30 2.52 10.77
C GLU A 86 -14.75 2.42 12.23
N ALA A 87 -13.87 2.76 13.18
CA ALA A 87 -14.18 2.78 14.60
C ALA A 87 -14.98 4.02 15.04
N PHE A 88 -15.18 5.01 14.16
CA PHE A 88 -15.90 6.22 14.50
C PHE A 88 -17.41 5.94 14.64
N GLU A 89 -17.95 6.22 15.83
CA GLU A 89 -19.39 6.07 16.08
C GLU A 89 -20.19 7.22 15.45
N GLY A 90 -21.02 6.91 14.45
CA GLY A 90 -21.88 7.87 13.75
C GLY A 90 -21.33 8.29 12.38
N ASP A 91 -21.81 9.42 11.84
CA ASP A 91 -21.33 9.94 10.55
C ASP A 91 -20.05 10.79 10.74
N PRO A 92 -18.89 10.36 10.20
CA PRO A 92 -17.65 11.12 10.32
C PRO A 92 -17.63 12.39 9.45
N LYS A 93 -18.60 12.58 8.54
CA LYS A 93 -18.61 13.75 7.64
C LYS A 93 -18.69 15.07 8.42
N GLY A 94 -17.78 15.99 8.07
CA GLY A 94 -17.65 17.29 8.72
C GLY A 94 -17.01 17.23 10.11
N LYS A 95 -16.50 16.07 10.55
CA LYS A 95 -15.76 15.90 11.80
C LYS A 95 -14.26 15.88 11.52
N LYS A 96 -13.46 16.14 12.56
CA LYS A 96 -12.02 15.96 12.55
C LYS A 96 -11.69 14.67 13.29
N LEU A 97 -11.00 13.77 12.61
CA LEU A 97 -10.44 12.54 13.17
C LEU A 97 -8.94 12.76 13.38
N GLN A 98 -8.43 12.29 14.52
CA GLN A 98 -7.02 12.29 14.84
C GLN A 98 -6.62 10.86 15.20
N ILE A 99 -5.63 10.33 14.49
CA ILE A 99 -4.97 9.09 14.87
C ILE A 99 -4.07 9.45 16.06
N VAL A 100 -4.33 8.87 17.23
CA VAL A 100 -3.65 9.16 18.52
C VAL A 100 -2.82 7.98 18.99
#